data_AF-A0A845K3D2-F1
#
_entry.id   AF-A0A845K3D2-F1
#
_cell.length_a   1.000
_cell.length_b   1.000
_cell.length_c   1.000
_cell.angle_alpha   90.00
_cell.angle_beta   90.00
_cell.angle_gamma   90.00
#
_symmetry.space_group_name_H-M   'P 1'
#
loop_
_entity.id
_entity.type
_entity.pdbx_description
1 polymer ?
#
loop_
_entity_poly.entity_id
_entity_poly.type
_entity_poly.pdbx_seq_one_letter_code
_entity_poly.pdbx_strand_id
1 'polypeptide(L)'
;MYVLKTIQRLTVLLFLVIPQMVWANEIIVHYQITDSASIGEMVHGQLQVEVQNLTDSDLQNVDLRVDSPGSVIFENEVLQLGAIPAGGVVVVSSQFDSPVDGLASGNPFIWLVDYDVAGNHSQTIIPGIR
;
A
#
# COMPACT_ATOMS: atom_id res chain seq x y z
N MET A 1 -37.02 -56.03 -24.41
CA MET A 1 -36.91 -55.55 -23.01
C MET A 1 -35.58 -54.81 -22.91
N TYR A 2 -35.60 -53.48 -23.04
CA TYR A 2 -34.39 -52.65 -23.13
C TYR A 2 -34.00 -52.13 -21.74
N VAL A 3 -32.76 -52.42 -21.34
CA VAL A 3 -32.17 -51.98 -20.06
C VAL A 3 -31.58 -50.58 -20.26
N LEU A 4 -32.21 -49.57 -19.64
CA LEU A 4 -31.72 -48.20 -19.65
C LEU A 4 -30.64 -48.03 -18.56
N LYS A 5 -29.38 -47.90 -18.98
CA LYS A 5 -28.26 -47.55 -18.08
C LYS A 5 -28.34 -46.06 -17.73
N THR A 6 -28.61 -45.75 -16.47
CA THR A 6 -28.58 -44.40 -15.93
C THR A 6 -27.13 -43.92 -15.81
N ILE A 7 -26.78 -42.89 -16.58
CA ILE A 7 -25.48 -42.22 -16.52
C ILE A 7 -25.49 -41.27 -15.33
N GLN A 8 -24.63 -41.52 -14.34
CA GLN A 8 -24.29 -40.61 -13.25
C GLN A 8 -23.71 -39.31 -13.84
N ARG A 9 -24.41 -38.19 -13.66
CA ARG A 9 -23.88 -36.86 -13.94
C ARG A 9 -23.09 -36.40 -12.73
N LEU A 10 -21.76 -36.42 -12.86
CA LEU A 10 -20.83 -35.81 -11.93
C LEU A 10 -20.90 -34.28 -12.12
N THR A 11 -21.55 -33.58 -11.19
CA THR A 11 -21.53 -32.11 -11.15
C THR A 11 -20.24 -31.67 -10.48
N VAL A 12 -19.29 -31.16 -11.27
CA VAL A 12 -18.08 -30.51 -10.76
C VAL A 12 -18.49 -29.13 -10.22
N LEU A 13 -18.52 -28.97 -8.89
CA LEU A 13 -18.55 -27.65 -8.26
C LEU A 13 -17.15 -27.04 -8.40
N LEU A 14 -16.97 -26.17 -9.39
CA LEU A 14 -15.80 -25.30 -9.46
C LEU A 14 -16.01 -24.18 -8.44
N PHE A 15 -15.49 -24.34 -7.22
CA PHE A 15 -15.31 -23.21 -6.31
C PHE A 15 -14.20 -22.34 -6.89
N LEU A 16 -14.57 -21.26 -7.58
CA LEU A 16 -13.68 -20.14 -7.80
C LEU A 16 -13.37 -19.55 -6.42
N VAL A 17 -12.25 -19.95 -5.83
CA VAL A 17 -11.65 -19.24 -4.71
C VAL A 17 -11.14 -17.93 -5.32
N ILE A 18 -12.00 -16.91 -5.31
CA ILE A 18 -11.54 -15.55 -5.52
C ILE A 18 -10.73 -15.22 -4.27
N PRO A 19 -9.40 -14.99 -4.34
CA PRO A 19 -8.69 -14.43 -3.21
C PRO A 19 -9.35 -13.09 -2.91
N GLN A 20 -10.02 -13.00 -1.76
CA GLN A 20 -10.55 -11.73 -1.30
C GLN A 20 -9.33 -10.86 -1.05
N MET A 21 -9.06 -9.89 -1.92
CA MET A 21 -8.15 -8.81 -1.60
C MET A 21 -8.79 -8.07 -0.44
N VAL A 22 -8.43 -8.45 0.79
CA VAL A 22 -8.74 -7.71 2.00
C VAL A 22 -7.86 -6.47 1.92
N TRP A 23 -8.44 -5.37 1.47
CA TRP A 23 -7.79 -4.07 1.61
C TRP A 23 -7.55 -3.86 3.10
N ALA A 24 -6.35 -3.40 3.47
CA ALA A 24 -5.95 -3.24 4.86
C ALA A 24 -6.97 -2.38 5.61
N ASN A 25 -7.72 -2.98 6.54
CA ASN A 25 -8.59 -2.25 7.47
C ASN A 25 -7.79 -1.66 8.65
N GLU A 26 -6.47 -1.87 8.67
CA GLU A 26 -5.62 -1.60 9.83
C GLU A 26 -4.83 -0.30 9.70
N ILE A 27 -4.57 0.16 8.48
CA ILE A 27 -3.74 1.34 8.21
C ILE A 27 -4.35 2.15 7.06
N ILE A 28 -4.32 3.47 7.19
CA ILE A 28 -4.53 4.41 6.08
C ILE A 28 -3.23 5.19 5.85
N VAL A 29 -2.90 5.43 4.58
CA VAL A 29 -1.77 6.28 4.19
C VAL A 29 -2.29 7.46 3.39
N HIS A 30 -2.12 8.67 3.91
CA HIS A 30 -2.29 9.92 3.14
C HIS A 30 -0.91 10.45 2.74
N TYR A 31 -0.84 11.19 1.64
CA TYR A 31 0.39 11.86 1.27
C TYR A 31 0.13 13.17 0.53
N GLN A 32 1.07 14.10 0.68
CA GLN A 32 1.06 15.35 -0.08
C GLN A 32 2.47 15.70 -0.54
N ILE A 33 2.54 16.41 -1.67
CA ILE A 33 3.78 16.93 -2.23
C ILE A 33 3.88 18.40 -1.85
N THR A 34 4.94 18.76 -1.13
CA THR A 34 5.25 20.12 -0.70
C THR A 34 6.59 20.57 -1.27
N ASP A 35 6.81 21.88 -1.29
CA ASP A 35 8.10 22.49 -1.65
C ASP A 35 8.70 22.02 -2.97
N SER A 36 7.86 21.71 -3.97
CA SER A 36 8.33 21.21 -5.25
C SER A 36 8.72 22.33 -6.21
N ALA A 37 9.84 22.13 -6.91
CA ALA A 37 10.36 23.04 -7.92
C ALA A 37 10.87 22.25 -9.13
N SER A 38 10.61 22.76 -10.33
CA SER A 38 11.14 22.20 -11.57
C SER A 38 12.53 22.77 -11.86
N ILE A 39 13.51 21.91 -12.06
CA ILE A 39 14.88 22.23 -12.47
C ILE A 39 15.16 21.47 -13.77
N GLY A 40 14.95 22.13 -14.90
CA GLY A 40 14.99 21.47 -16.22
C GLY A 40 13.81 20.51 -16.39
N GLU A 41 14.10 19.26 -16.73
CA GLU A 41 13.10 18.19 -16.91
C GLU A 41 12.81 17.40 -15.62
N MET A 42 13.44 17.79 -14.50
CA MET A 42 13.26 17.16 -13.20
C MET A 42 12.44 18.06 -12.27
N VAL A 43 11.65 17.43 -11.43
CA VAL A 43 10.95 18.01 -10.28
C VAL A 43 11.65 17.49 -9.03
N HIS A 44 12.18 18.42 -8.25
CA HIS A 44 12.67 18.16 -6.91
C HIS A 44 11.60 18.62 -5.91
N GLY A 45 11.35 17.87 -4.85
CA GLY A 45 10.41 18.30 -3.82
C GLY A 45 10.37 17.39 -2.61
N GLN A 46 9.48 17.71 -1.69
CA GLN A 46 9.26 16.93 -0.49
C GLN A 46 7.93 16.16 -0.59
N LEU A 47 7.97 14.88 -0.24
CA LEU A 47 6.79 14.07 0.02
C LEU A 47 6.58 14.01 1.53
N GLN A 48 5.41 14.46 1.99
CA GLN A 48 4.96 14.25 3.36
C GLN A 48 3.92 13.12 3.37
N VAL A 49 4.12 12.13 4.23
CA VAL A 49 3.30 10.93 4.34
C VAL A 49 2.74 10.86 5.76
N GLU A 50 1.42 10.76 5.85
CA GLU A 50 0.67 10.58 7.09
C GLU A 50 0.15 9.14 7.14
N VAL A 51 0.47 8.43 8.23
CA VAL A 51 0.05 7.05 8.44
C VAL A 51 -0.81 6.98 9.69
N GLN A 52 -2.04 6.54 9.51
CA GLN A 52 -3.01 6.37 10.58
C GLN A 52 -3.17 4.89 10.90
N ASN A 53 -3.03 4.54 12.19
CA ASN A 53 -3.37 3.23 12.72
C ASN A 53 -4.87 3.18 13.03
N LEU A 54 -5.58 2.27 12.39
CA LEU A 54 -7.01 2.03 12.59
C LEU A 54 -7.32 0.87 13.54
N THR A 55 -6.30 0.21 14.06
CA THR A 55 -6.46 -0.91 14.98
C THR A 55 -6.64 -0.44 16.42
N ASP A 56 -7.16 -1.34 17.26
CA ASP A 56 -7.26 -1.15 18.71
C ASP A 56 -5.94 -1.49 19.44
N SER A 57 -4.83 -1.65 18.72
CA SER A 57 -3.52 -2.01 19.28
C SER A 57 -2.42 -1.12 18.70
N ASP A 58 -1.33 -0.94 19.44
CA ASP A 58 -0.18 -0.21 18.92
C ASP A 58 0.48 -1.00 17.78
N LEU A 59 0.80 -0.32 16.69
CA LEU A 59 1.69 -0.85 15.66
C LEU A 59 3.13 -0.58 16.07
N GLN A 60 4.01 -1.53 15.78
CA GLN A 60 5.44 -1.44 16.05
C GLN A 60 6.22 -1.71 14.77
N ASN A 61 7.46 -1.22 14.72
CA ASN A 61 8.38 -1.45 13.59
C ASN A 61 7.75 -1.14 12.22
N VAL A 62 6.99 -0.05 12.16
CA VAL A 62 6.26 0.36 10.95
C VAL A 62 7.25 0.93 9.95
N ASP A 63 7.39 0.26 8.80
CA ASP A 63 8.20 0.65 7.66
C ASP A 63 7.31 0.84 6.43
N LEU A 64 7.48 1.96 5.72
CA LEU A 64 6.76 2.27 4.48
C LEU A 64 7.73 2.28 3.31
N ARG A 65 7.34 1.61 2.21
CA ARG A 65 8.08 1.58 0.95
C ARG A 65 7.12 1.84 -0.21
N VAL A 66 7.56 2.55 -1.23
CA VAL A 66 6.77 2.66 -2.46
C VAL A 66 6.97 1.38 -3.28
N ASP A 67 5.88 0.65 -3.54
CA ASP A 67 5.89 -0.66 -4.23
C ASP A 67 6.35 -0.53 -5.70
N SER A 68 5.91 0.54 -6.36
CA SER A 68 6.33 0.86 -7.72
C SER A 68 6.54 2.37 -7.87
N PRO A 69 7.75 2.88 -7.56
CA PRO A 69 8.02 4.32 -7.61
C PRO A 69 8.09 4.86 -9.05
N GLY A 70 8.05 3.99 -10.06
CA GLY A 70 8.15 4.37 -11.46
C GLY A 70 9.48 5.06 -11.73
N SER A 71 9.42 6.33 -12.15
CA SER A 71 10.59 7.19 -12.36
C SER A 71 10.86 8.15 -11.20
N VAL A 72 10.12 8.06 -10.09
CA VAL A 72 10.37 8.83 -8.87
C VAL A 72 11.50 8.18 -8.09
N ILE A 73 12.45 8.97 -7.64
CA ILE A 73 13.57 8.56 -6.78
C ILE A 73 13.35 9.25 -5.44
N PHE A 74 13.25 8.48 -4.35
CA PHE A 74 13.18 9.03 -3.00
C PHE A 74 14.57 9.02 -2.38
N GLU A 75 14.91 10.06 -1.61
CA GLU A 75 16.16 10.10 -0.84
C GLU A 75 16.26 8.91 0.12
N ASN A 76 15.12 8.58 0.76
CA ASN A 76 14.95 7.38 1.56
C ASN A 76 14.00 6.40 0.85
N GLU A 77 14.50 5.23 0.46
CA GLU A 77 13.69 4.15 -0.13
C GLU A 77 12.71 3.51 0.87
N VAL A 78 13.04 3.62 2.17
CA VAL A 78 12.21 3.14 3.29
C VAL A 78 12.00 4.28 4.27
N LEU A 79 10.73 4.56 4.58
CA LEU A 79 10.34 5.49 5.63
C LEU A 79 10.10 4.69 6.90
N GLN A 80 10.97 4.85 7.89
CA GLN A 80 10.87 4.15 9.17
C GLN A 80 10.07 5.01 10.14
N LEU A 81 8.83 4.60 10.44
CA LEU A 81 7.93 5.33 11.33
C LEU A 81 8.06 4.86 12.78
N GLY A 82 8.54 3.63 12.99
CA GLY A 82 8.68 3.05 14.32
C GLY A 82 7.32 2.64 14.90
N ALA A 83 6.91 3.23 16.01
CA ALA A 83 5.66 2.88 16.67
C ALA A 83 4.53 3.87 16.33
N ILE A 84 3.34 3.35 16.06
CA ILE A 84 2.11 4.14 15.85
C ILE A 84 1.07 3.68 16.87
N PRO A 85 0.70 4.51 17.87
CA PRO A 85 -0.28 4.15 18.88
C PRO A 85 -1.63 3.73 18.29
N ALA A 86 -2.42 2.93 19.01
CA ALA A 86 -3.80 2.58 18.66
C ALA A 86 -4.63 3.84 18.33
N GLY A 87 -5.28 3.88 17.16
CA GLY A 87 -6.02 5.06 16.68
C GLY A 87 -5.16 6.29 16.36
N GLY A 88 -3.84 6.18 16.50
CA GLY A 88 -2.88 7.28 16.37
C GLY A 88 -2.46 7.56 14.93
N VAL A 89 -1.75 8.67 14.78
CA VAL A 89 -1.25 9.16 13.49
C VAL A 89 0.22 9.54 13.63
N VAL A 90 1.04 9.14 12.67
CA VAL A 90 2.44 9.57 12.52
C VAL A 90 2.63 10.20 11.16
N VAL A 91 3.41 11.28 11.11
CA VAL A 91 3.74 11.99 9.88
C VAL A 91 5.25 11.95 9.68
N VAL A 92 5.68 11.59 8.47
CA VAL A 92 7.09 11.56 8.05
C VAL A 92 7.25 12.29 6.73
N SER A 93 8.47 12.75 6.45
CA SER A 93 8.79 13.41 5.19
C SER A 93 10.01 12.79 4.53
N SER A 94 10.03 12.78 3.19
CA SER A 94 11.16 12.33 2.37
C SER A 94 11.34 13.28 1.19
N GLN A 95 12.58 13.56 0.81
CA GLN A 95 12.85 14.27 -0.45
C GLN A 95 12.67 13.30 -1.63
N PHE A 96 12.29 13.85 -2.77
CA PHE A 96 12.22 13.09 -4.01
C PHE A 96 12.73 13.90 -5.21
N ASP A 97 13.17 13.17 -6.21
CA ASP A 97 13.43 13.64 -7.56
C ASP A 97 12.58 12.84 -8.55
N SER A 98 11.91 13.50 -9.49
CA SER A 98 11.11 12.83 -10.51
C SER A 98 11.16 13.58 -11.83
N PRO A 99 11.17 12.91 -13.00
CA PRO A 99 10.85 13.58 -14.26
C PRO A 99 9.49 14.28 -14.18
N VAL A 100 9.34 15.43 -14.83
CA VAL A 100 8.08 16.22 -14.82
C VAL A 100 6.85 15.37 -15.15
N ASP A 101 6.98 14.43 -16.11
CA ASP A 101 5.88 13.56 -16.52
C ASP A 101 5.55 12.45 -15.51
N GLY A 102 6.48 12.11 -14.61
CA GLY A 102 6.35 11.03 -13.63
C GLY A 102 5.31 11.31 -12.55
N LEU A 103 5.18 12.57 -12.12
CA LEU A 103 4.20 12.99 -11.10
C LEU A 103 2.81 13.36 -11.67
N ALA A 104 2.73 13.59 -12.99
CA ALA A 104 1.52 14.09 -13.65
C ALA A 104 0.46 13.01 -13.91
N SER A 105 0.78 11.73 -13.67
CA SER A 105 -0.12 10.61 -13.99
C SER A 105 -1.43 10.60 -13.18
N GLY A 106 -1.48 11.33 -12.05
CA GLY A 106 -2.64 11.35 -11.15
C GLY A 106 -2.86 10.03 -10.41
N ASN A 107 -2.03 9.03 -10.65
CA ASN A 107 -2.10 7.75 -9.96
C ASN A 107 -1.60 7.90 -8.52
N PRO A 108 -2.27 7.26 -7.55
CA PRO A 108 -1.79 7.23 -6.18
C PRO A 108 -0.46 6.47 -6.10
N PHE A 109 0.44 6.90 -5.19
CA PHE A 109 1.54 6.04 -4.81
C PHE A 109 1.01 4.77 -4.16
N ILE A 110 1.55 3.61 -4.54
CA ILE A 110 1.22 2.34 -3.91
C ILE A 110 2.27 2.06 -2.84
N TRP A 111 1.82 1.87 -1.61
CA TRP A 111 2.69 1.65 -0.45
C TRP A 111 2.68 0.18 -0.05
N LEU A 112 3.86 -0.41 0.07
CA LEU A 112 4.09 -1.61 0.84
C LEU A 112 4.36 -1.19 2.30
N VAL A 113 3.55 -1.68 3.22
CA VAL A 113 3.66 -1.36 4.65
C VAL A 113 3.96 -2.64 5.43
N ASP A 114 5.11 -2.66 6.09
CA ASP A 114 5.55 -3.71 6.99
C ASP A 114 5.38 -3.23 8.43
N TYR A 115 4.79 -4.05 9.31
CA TYR A 115 4.58 -3.68 10.72
C TYR A 115 4.30 -4.90 11.59
N ASP A 116 4.46 -4.73 12.90
CA ASP A 116 4.04 -5.70 13.89
C ASP A 116 2.79 -5.20 14.64
N VAL A 117 1.79 -6.08 14.79
CA VAL A 117 0.55 -5.80 15.54
C VAL A 117 0.22 -6.98 16.44
N ALA A 118 -0.07 -6.69 17.72
CA ALA A 118 -0.35 -7.72 18.73
C ALA A 118 0.66 -8.89 18.77
N GLY A 119 1.94 -8.59 18.51
CA GLY A 119 3.04 -9.56 18.50
C GLY A 119 3.16 -10.40 17.22
N ASN A 120 2.38 -10.12 16.18
CA ASN A 120 2.47 -10.77 14.87
C ASN A 120 2.98 -9.79 13.82
N HIS A 121 3.86 -10.29 12.94
CA HIS A 121 4.33 -9.54 11.79
C HIS A 121 3.29 -9.56 10.67
N SER A 122 3.05 -8.40 10.06
CA SER A 122 2.11 -8.18 8.97
C SER A 122 2.76 -7.35 7.87
N GLN A 123 2.35 -7.63 6.63
CA GLN A 123 2.73 -6.89 5.44
C GLN A 123 1.48 -6.66 4.60
N THR A 124 1.32 -5.44 4.09
CA THR A 124 0.16 -5.10 3.26
C THR A 124 0.48 -4.06 2.20
N ILE A 125 -0.34 -4.01 1.15
CA ILE A 125 -0.24 -3.06 0.05
C ILE A 125 -1.44 -2.11 0.09
N ILE A 126 -1.19 -0.81 0.15
CA ILE A 126 -2.21 0.23 0.34
C ILE A 126 -1.98 1.34 -0.69
N PRO A 127 -2.98 1.75 -1.48
CA PRO A 127 -2.86 2.98 -2.25
C PRO A 127 -2.87 4.18 -1.31
N GLY A 128 -1.91 5.07 -1.49
CA GLY A 128 -1.89 6.36 -0.82
C GLY A 128 -3.07 7.22 -1.27
N ILE A 129 -3.64 7.95 -0.33
CA ILE A 129 -4.66 8.96 -0.60
C ILE A 129 -3.95 10.30 -0.73
N ARG A 130 -4.10 10.95 -1.88
CA ARG A 130 -3.52 12.28 -2.14
C ARG A 130 -4.42 13.40 -1.62
#